data_AF-Q281M2-F1
#
_entry.id   AF-Q281M2-F1
#
_cell.length_a   1.000
_cell.length_b   1.000
_cell.length_c   1.000
_cell.angle_alpha   90.00
_cell.angle_beta   90.00
_cell.angle_gamma   90.00
#
_symmetry.space_group_name_H-M   'P 1'
#
loop_
_entity.id
_entity.type
_entity.pdbx_description
1 polymer ?
#
loop_
_entity_poly.entity_id
_entity_poly.type
_entity_poly.pdbx_seq_one_letter_code
_entity_poly.pdbx_strand_id
1 'polypeptide(L)' 'GAFREGLRKAGPRLLEPIMKVEVITPEEHLGDVIGDLNSRRGQVNSFGDKPGGLKVVDAFVPLAEMFQYV' A
#
# COMPACT_ATOMS: atom_id res chain seq x y z
N GLY A 1 13.44 34.51 11.53
CA GLY A 1 14.35 33.40 11.18
C GLY A 1 14.06 32.94 9.78
N ALA A 2 15.04 33.01 8.88
CA ALA A 2 14.86 32.83 7.43
C ALA A 2 14.17 31.50 7.06
N PHE A 3 14.41 30.43 7.83
CA PHE A 3 13.80 29.12 7.63
C PHE A 3 12.26 29.14 7.74
N ARG A 4 11.71 29.83 8.75
CA ARG A 4 10.25 29.88 8.98
C ARG A 4 9.52 30.70 7.92
N GLU A 5 10.16 31.75 7.41
CA GLU A 5 9.60 32.56 6.31
C GLU A 5 9.70 31.84 4.97
N GLY A 6 10.82 31.15 4.70
CA GLY A 6 11.01 30.33 3.52
C GLY A 6 9.99 29.19 3.44
N LEU A 7 9.77 28.47 4.55
CA LEU A 7 8.78 27.40 4.63
C LEU A 7 7.37 27.90 4.32
N ARG A 8 6.95 29.06 4.83
CA ARG A 8 5.62 29.61 4.53
C ARG A 8 5.42 29.92 3.04
N LYS A 9 6.48 30.36 2.34
CA LYS A 9 6.44 30.65 0.91
C LYS A 9 6.56 29.41 0.02
N ALA A 10 7.15 28.33 0.55
CA ALA A 10 7.42 27.10 -0.20
C ALA A 10 6.21 26.15 -0.32
N GLY A 11 5.10 26.41 0.38
CA GLY A 11 3.89 25.58 0.28
C GLY A 11 4.08 24.15 0.79
N PRO A 12 4.46 23.95 2.07
CA PRO A 12 4.76 22.64 2.62
C PRO A 12 3.52 21.73 2.53
N ARG A 13 3.76 20.45 2.23
CA ARG A 13 2.75 19.40 2.18
C ARG A 13 3.05 18.36 3.25
N LEU A 14 1.99 17.82 3.85
CA LEU A 14 2.11 16.66 4.73
C LEU A 14 2.27 15.42 3.86
N LEU A 15 3.25 14.58 4.19
CA LEU A 15 3.49 13.30 3.53
C LEU A 15 3.03 12.17 4.44
N GLU A 16 2.47 11.11 3.86
CA GLU A 16 2.15 9.87 4.56
C GLU A 16 3.13 8.74 4.17
N PRO A 17 3.49 7.84 5.10
CA PRO A 17 4.34 6.70 4.79
C PRO A 17 3.56 5.63 4.01
N ILE A 18 4.15 5.16 2.91
CA ILE A 18 3.61 4.09 2.06
C ILE A 18 4.38 2.79 2.32
N MET A 19 3.66 1.71 2.58
CA MET A 19 4.21 0.39 2.88
C MET A 19 4.15 -0.52 1.65
N LYS A 20 5.21 -1.28 1.40
CA LYS A 20 5.19 -2.41 0.46
C LYS A 20 4.68 -3.65 1.19
N VAL A 21 3.61 -4.26 0.68
CA VAL A 21 2.99 -5.47 1.23
C VAL A 21 3.05 -6.56 0.18
N GLU A 22 3.42 -7.77 0.59
CA GLU A 22 3.34 -8.99 -0.21
C GLU A 22 2.26 -9.88 0.41
N VAL A 23 1.20 -10.18 -0.34
CA VAL A 23 0.14 -11.10 0.09
C VAL A 23 0.25 -12.40 -0.70
N ILE A 24 0.22 -13.53 -0.01
CA ILE A 24 0.25 -14.86 -0.63
C ILE A 24 -1.11 -15.50 -0.38
N THR A 25 -1.83 -15.81 -1.45
CA THR A 25 -3.18 -16.36 -1.37
C THR A 25 -3.41 -17.40 -2.47
N PRO A 26 -4.25 -18.42 -2.27
CA PRO A 26 -4.73 -19.27 -3.36
C PRO A 26 -5.41 -18.45 -4.47
N GLU A 27 -5.36 -18.93 -5.72
CA GLU A 27 -5.94 -18.23 -6.87
C GLU A 27 -7.45 -17.95 -6.73
N GLU A 28 -8.18 -18.84 -6.04
CA GLU A 28 -9.61 -18.71 -5.75
C GLU A 28 -9.95 -17.51 -4.84
N HIS A 29 -9.00 -17.04 -4.02
CA HIS A 29 -9.18 -15.91 -3.09
C HIS A 29 -8.52 -14.62 -3.58
N LEU A 30 -7.98 -14.62 -4.80
CA LEU A 30 -7.29 -13.47 -5.36
C LEU A 30 -8.21 -12.24 -5.46
N GLY A 31 -9.47 -12.44 -5.87
CA GLY A 31 -10.46 -11.37 -6.00
C GLY A 31 -10.77 -10.69 -4.67
N ASP A 32 -10.92 -11.46 -3.59
CA ASP A 32 -11.21 -10.95 -2.25
C ASP A 32 -10.03 -10.12 -1.72
N VAL A 33 -8.80 -10.61 -1.92
CA VAL A 33 -7.57 -9.89 -1.52
C VAL A 33 -7.41 -8.58 -2.29
N ILE A 34 -7.66 -8.57 -3.60
CA ILE A 34 -7.63 -7.33 -4.39
C ILE A 34 -8.71 -6.36 -3.91
N GLY A 35 -9.89 -6.86 -3.55
CA GLY A 35 -10.98 -6.07 -2.99
C GLY A 35 -10.58 -5.38 -1.68
N ASP A 36 -10.00 -6.13 -0.73
CA ASP A 36 -9.54 -5.58 0.55
C ASP A 36 -8.43 -4.53 0.35
N LEU A 37 -7.42 -4.84 -0.47
CA LEU A 37 -6.32 -3.90 -0.75
C LEU A 37 -6.83 -2.59 -1.36
N ASN A 38 -7.76 -2.65 -2.32
CA ASN A 38 -8.37 -1.46 -2.91
C ASN A 38 -9.18 -0.64 -1.89
N SER A 39 -9.89 -1.31 -0.96
CA SER A 39 -10.63 -0.63 0.10
C SER A 39 -9.73 0.19 1.04
N ARG A 40 -8.46 -0.23 1.17
CA ARG A 40 -7.42 0.41 2.00
C ARG A 40 -6.56 1.42 1.24
N ARG A 41 -7.04 1.96 0.12
CA ARG A 41 -6.26 2.84 -0.78
C ARG A 41 -4.96 2.18 -1.26
N GLY A 42 -4.94 0.84 -1.31
CA GLY A 42 -3.82 0.06 -1.78
C GLY A 42 -3.71 0.07 -3.31
N GLN A 43 -2.50 0.23 -3.82
CA GLN A 43 -2.20 0.13 -5.24
C GLN A 43 -1.48 -1.19 -5.52
N VAL A 44 -2.10 -2.06 -6.32
CA VAL A 44 -1.48 -3.33 -6.75
C VAL A 44 -0.47 -3.05 -7.87
N ASN A 45 0.76 -3.55 -7.70
CA ASN A 45 1.86 -3.33 -8.65
C ASN A 45 2.11 -4.54 -9.54
N SER A 46 2.10 -5.73 -8.96
CA SER A 46 2.44 -6.97 -9.67
C SER A 46 1.73 -8.18 -9.08
N PHE A 47 1.53 -9.15 -9.97
CA PHE A 47 1.07 -10.49 -9.65
C PHE A 47 2.19 -11.47 -9.99
N GLY A 48 2.47 -12.40 -9.08
CA GLY A 48 3.45 -13.47 -9.25
C GLY A 48 2.85 -14.83 -8.97
N ASP A 49 3.45 -15.87 -9.55
CA ASP A 49 3.08 -17.26 -9.31
C ASP A 49 4.05 -17.91 -8.31
N LYS A 50 3.51 -18.62 -7.32
CA LYS A 50 4.27 -19.50 -6.41
C LYS A 50 3.85 -20.96 -6.61
N PRO A 51 4.76 -21.93 -6.37
CA PRO A 51 4.44 -23.35 -6.46
C PRO A 51 3.24 -23.73 -5.59
N GLY A 52 2.42 -24.68 -6.05
CA GLY A 52 1.26 -25.17 -5.31
C GLY A 52 -0.04 -24.39 -5.55
N GLY A 53 -0.14 -23.65 -6.66
CA GLY A 53 -1.37 -22.90 -7.01
C GLY A 53 -1.55 -21.60 -6.21
N LEU A 54 -0.47 -21.10 -5.59
CA LEU A 54 -0.48 -19.87 -4.82
C LEU A 54 -0.13 -18.68 -5.71
N LYS A 55 -0.87 -17.59 -5.55
CA LYS A 55 -0.59 -16.30 -6.17
C LYS A 55 0.03 -15.37 -5.14
N VAL A 56 0.93 -14.54 -5.62
CA VAL A 56 1.57 -13.46 -4.87
C VAL A 56 1.09 -12.14 -5.42
N VAL A 57 0.66 -11.25 -4.53
CA VAL A 57 0.23 -9.90 -4.87
C VAL A 57 1.14 -8.91 -4.17
N ASP A 58 1.87 -8.11 -4.94
CA ASP A 58 2.62 -6.97 -4.43
C ASP A 58 1.75 -5.71 -4.47
N ALA A 59 1.60 -5.04 -3.34
CA ALA A 59 0.85 -3.79 -3.26
C ALA A 59 1.55 -2.72 -2.42
N PHE A 60 1.26 -1.46 -2.73
CA PHE A 60 1.62 -0.32 -1.91
C PHE A 60 0.39 0.17 -1.17
N VAL A 61 0.43 0.20 0.16
CA VAL A 61 -0.70 0.61 1.01
C VAL A 61 -0.23 1.68 1.98
N PRO A 62 -0.97 2.78 2.19
CA PRO A 62 -0.65 3.74 3.23
C PRO A 62 -0.62 3.06 4.61
N LEU A 63 0.42 3.31 5.41
CA LEU A 63 0.57 2.67 6.73
C LEU A 63 -0.64 2.91 7.64
N ALA A 64 -1.30 4.06 7.51
CA ALA A 64 -2.49 4.42 8.28
C ALA A 64 -3.63 3.41 8.11
N GLU A 65 -3.75 2.77 6.94
CA GLU A 65 -4.82 1.81 6.61
C GLU A 65 -4.45 0.36 6.97
N MET A 66 -3.18 0.12 7.35
CA MET A 66 -2.66 -1.21 7.69
C MET A 66 -2.71 -1.54 9.18
N PHE A 67 -3.03 -0.57 10.04
CA PHE A 67 -2.99 -0.74 11.51
C PHE A 67 -4.06 -1.74 12.05
N GLN A 68 -4.99 -2.18 11.20
CA GLN A 68 -5.95 -3.27 11.50
C GLN A 68 -5.79 -4.51 10.60
N TYR A 69 -4.65 -4.66 9.94
CA TYR A 69 -4.36 -5.82 9.08
C TYR A 69 -3.59 -6.88 9.88
N VAL A 70 -4.32 -7.68 10.69
CA VAL A 70 -3.78 -8.83 11.45
C VAL A 70 -4.75 -9.99 11.38
#